data_AF-X1TF00-F1
#
_entry.id   AF-X1TF00-F1
#
_cell.length_a   1.000
_cell.length_b   1.000
_cell.length_c   1.000
_cell.angle_alpha   90.00
_cell.angle_beta   90.00
_cell.angle_gamma   90.00
#
_symmetry.space_group_name_H-M   'P 1'
#
loop_
_entity.id
_entity.type
_entity.pdbx_description
1 polymer ?
#
loop_
_entity_poly.entity_id
_entity_poly.type
_entity_poly.pdbx_seq_one_letter_code
_entity_poly.pdbx_strand_id
1 'polypeptide(L)'
;MLDKVEILTRLEDALKRKKSARGAYLWAVADFLGTSPKELNEEAVLSYLDKREKAGDKPQTLKMRFYALKYLFKLYNAPWTLTEGEVFSTRERRQRLPP
;
A
#
# COMPACT_ATOMS: atom_id res chain seq x y z
N MET A 1 0.76 13.37 -13.43
CA MET A 1 1.80 12.68 -12.65
C MET A 1 1.59 13.02 -11.20
N LEU A 2 1.52 12.03 -10.32
CA LEU A 2 1.45 12.26 -8.88
C LEU A 2 2.85 12.63 -8.36
N ASP A 3 2.99 13.81 -7.74
CA ASP A 3 4.26 14.24 -7.17
C ASP A 3 4.54 13.53 -5.83
N LYS A 4 5.68 12.85 -5.74
CA LYS A 4 6.06 12.05 -4.58
C LYS A 4 6.18 12.90 -3.32
N VAL A 5 6.70 14.13 -3.42
CA VAL A 5 6.88 15.02 -2.28
C VAL A 5 5.50 15.48 -1.79
N GLU A 6 4.62 15.90 -2.69
CA GLU A 6 3.26 16.31 -2.33
C GLU A 6 2.47 15.19 -1.62
N ILE A 7 2.57 13.95 -2.11
CA ILE A 7 1.93 12.80 -1.47
C ILE A 7 2.43 12.57 -0.05
N LEU A 8 3.75 12.55 0.14
CA LEU A 8 4.35 12.30 1.44
C LEU A 8 4.03 13.44 2.41
N THR A 9 4.04 14.69 1.96
CA THR A 9 3.68 15.85 2.80
C THR A 9 2.21 15.82 3.23
N ARG A 10 1.27 15.53 2.31
CA ARG A 10 -0.16 15.41 2.67
C ARG A 10 -0.41 14.25 3.62
N LEU A 11 0.21 13.10 3.36
CA LEU A 11 0.11 11.92 4.23
C LEU A 11 0.69 12.21 5.61
N GLU A 12 1.83 12.90 5.67
CA GLU A 12 2.46 13.29 6.92
C GLU A 12 1.56 14.20 7.73
N ASP A 13 0.95 15.22 7.10
CA ASP A 13 0.03 16.14 7.76
C ASP A 13 -1.22 15.43 8.28
N ALA A 14 -1.80 14.54 7.47
CA ALA A 14 -2.94 13.72 7.86
C ALA A 14 -2.62 12.77 9.04
N LEU A 15 -1.38 12.26 9.10
CA LEU A 15 -0.91 11.38 10.16
C LEU A 15 -0.38 12.13 11.39
N LYS A 16 -0.18 13.46 11.37
CA LYS A 16 0.24 14.25 12.55
C LYS A 16 -0.69 14.04 13.75
N ARG A 17 -1.99 13.78 13.51
CA ARG A 17 -3.00 13.52 14.56
C ARG A 17 -2.98 12.07 15.08
N LYS A 18 -2.21 11.15 14.47
CA LYS A 18 -2.10 9.72 14.83
C LYS A 18 -0.65 9.34 15.16
N LYS A 19 -0.22 9.60 16.42
CA LYS A 19 1.17 9.41 16.88
C LYS A 19 1.75 8.00 16.69
N SER A 20 0.97 6.94 16.90
CA SER A 20 1.54 5.58 17.04
C SER A 20 1.87 4.84 15.74
N ALA A 21 1.39 5.30 14.58
CA ALA A 21 1.55 4.59 13.30
C ALA A 21 2.17 5.44 12.17
N ARG A 22 2.47 6.72 12.44
CA ARG A 22 2.89 7.70 11.43
C ARG A 22 4.13 7.26 10.65
N GLY A 23 5.19 6.85 11.35
CA GLY A 23 6.46 6.48 10.70
C GLY A 23 6.33 5.26 9.79
N ALA A 24 5.62 4.22 10.25
CA ALA A 24 5.42 2.99 9.49
C ALA A 24 4.60 3.22 8.22
N TYR A 25 3.55 4.06 8.30
CA TYR A 25 2.69 4.38 7.16
C TYR A 25 3.41 5.24 6.13
N LEU A 26 4.16 6.26 6.58
CA LEU A 26 4.97 7.10 5.70
C LEU A 26 6.01 6.28 4.96
N TRP A 27 6.69 5.38 5.67
CA TRP A 27 7.70 4.51 5.06
C TRP A 27 7.08 3.55 4.05
N ALA A 28 5.95 2.90 4.38
CA ALA A 28 5.25 2.02 3.46
C ALA A 28 4.80 2.73 2.18
N VAL A 29 4.29 3.96 2.29
CA VAL A 29 3.88 4.75 1.12
C VAL A 29 5.09 5.24 0.32
N ALA A 30 6.17 5.67 0.98
CA ALA A 30 7.40 6.05 0.29
C ALA A 30 8.02 4.89 -0.49
N ASP A 31 8.00 3.68 0.08
CA ASP A 31 8.46 2.42 -0.54
C ASP A 31 7.56 2.02 -1.74
N PHE A 32 6.24 2.16 -1.62
CA PHE A 32 5.31 1.97 -2.73
C PHE A 32 5.55 2.97 -3.87
N LEU A 33 5.67 4.27 -3.57
CA LEU A 33 5.93 5.31 -4.58
C LEU A 33 7.30 5.15 -5.23
N GLY A 34 8.28 4.56 -4.52
CA GLY A 34 9.59 4.22 -5.08
C GLY A 34 9.56 3.04 -6.06
N THR A 35 8.56 2.16 -5.95
CA THR A 35 8.45 0.92 -6.75
C THR A 35 7.39 1.00 -7.85
N SER A 36 6.40 1.89 -7.74
CA SER A 36 5.40 2.17 -8.78
C SER A 36 5.12 3.68 -8.84
N PRO A 37 5.96 4.45 -9.56
CA PRO A 37 5.92 5.91 -9.52
C PRO A 37 4.80 6.55 -10.36
N LYS A 38 3.93 5.77 -11.03
CA LYS A 38 3.05 6.33 -12.07
C LYS A 38 1.56 6.23 -11.81
N GLU A 39 1.08 5.26 -11.03
CA GLU A 39 -0.37 5.03 -10.90
C GLU A 39 -0.77 4.60 -9.48
N LEU A 40 -1.70 5.34 -8.89
CA LEU A 40 -2.37 4.98 -7.64
C LEU A 40 -3.60 4.12 -7.99
N ASN A 41 -3.37 2.84 -8.30
CA ASN A 41 -4.41 1.87 -8.61
C ASN A 41 -4.22 0.57 -7.82
N GLU A 42 -5.27 -0.23 -7.74
CA GLU A 42 -5.30 -1.45 -6.91
C GLU A 42 -4.36 -2.54 -7.44
N GLU A 43 -4.14 -2.58 -8.75
CA GLU A 43 -3.18 -3.49 -9.39
C GLU A 43 -1.74 -3.22 -8.96
N ALA A 44 -1.35 -1.94 -8.91
CA ALA A 44 -0.04 -1.52 -8.42
C ALA A 44 0.13 -1.90 -6.93
N VAL A 45 -0.92 -1.72 -6.12
CA VAL A 45 -0.92 -2.13 -4.70
C VAL A 45 -0.75 -3.64 -4.57
N LEU A 46 -1.47 -4.45 -5.36
CA LEU A 46 -1.34 -5.90 -5.35
C LEU A 46 0.07 -6.34 -5.77
N SER A 47 0.59 -5.80 -6.87
CA SER A 47 1.94 -6.08 -7.37
C SER A 47 3.01 -5.74 -6.33
N TYR A 48 2.85 -4.59 -5.67
CA TYR A 48 3.74 -4.16 -4.60
C TYR A 48 3.70 -5.12 -3.40
N LEU A 49 2.51 -5.47 -2.91
CA LEU A 49 2.37 -6.37 -1.76
C LEU A 49 2.87 -7.78 -2.07
N ASP A 50 2.68 -8.28 -3.29
CA ASP A 50 3.24 -9.56 -3.76
C ASP A 50 4.78 -9.54 -3.78
N LYS A 51 5.39 -8.46 -4.28
CA LYS A 51 6.86 -8.29 -4.24
C LYS A 51 7.38 -8.28 -2.80
N ARG A 52 6.70 -7.59 -1.89
CA ARG A 52 7.08 -7.56 -0.47
C ARG A 52 6.88 -8.93 0.20
N GLU A 53 5.83 -9.66 -0.15
CA GLU A 53 5.59 -11.02 0.33
C GLU A 53 6.70 -11.98 -0.13
N LYS A 54 7.07 -11.94 -1.42
CA LYS A 54 8.21 -12.70 -1.98
C LYS A 54 9.55 -12.30 -1.38
N ALA A 55 9.71 -11.04 -0.97
CA ALA A 55 10.90 -10.56 -0.26
C ALA A 55 10.96 -11.01 1.21
N GLY A 56 9.95 -11.73 1.70
CA GLY A 56 9.92 -12.28 3.06
C GLY A 56 9.31 -11.35 4.11
N ASP A 57 8.55 -10.32 3.72
CA ASP A 57 7.84 -9.49 4.69
C ASP A 57 6.83 -10.34 5.47
N LYS A 58 6.85 -10.20 6.80
CA LYS A 58 5.90 -10.89 7.69
C LYS A 58 4.46 -10.47 7.38
N PRO A 59 3.46 -11.35 7.59
CA PRO A 59 2.05 -11.02 7.36
C PRO A 59 1.58 -9.74 8.07
N GLN A 60 2.10 -9.47 9.27
CA GLN A 60 1.80 -8.25 10.02
C GLN A 60 2.33 -6.98 9.34
N THR A 61 3.52 -7.05 8.74
CA THR A 61 4.12 -5.96 7.96
C THR A 61 3.34 -5.71 6.68
N LEU A 62 2.94 -6.78 5.98
CA LEU A 62 2.13 -6.65 4.77
C LEU A 62 0.74 -6.06 5.07
N LYS A 63 0.11 -6.46 6.19
CA LYS A 63 -1.13 -5.82 6.68
C LYS A 63 -0.91 -4.33 6.93
N MET A 64 0.14 -3.95 7.67
CA MET A 64 0.45 -2.54 7.92
C MET A 64 0.60 -1.75 6.61
N ARG A 65 1.32 -2.30 5.61
CA ARG A 65 1.46 -1.69 4.29
C ARG A 65 0.14 -1.56 3.55
N PHE A 66 -0.70 -2.59 3.56
CA PHE A 66 -2.03 -2.57 2.96
C PHE A 66 -2.89 -1.45 3.55
N TYR A 67 -2.92 -1.32 4.88
CA TYR A 67 -3.69 -0.26 5.54
C TYR A 67 -3.10 1.14 5.27
N ALA A 68 -1.78 1.26 5.15
CA ALA A 68 -1.14 2.51 4.76
C ALA A 68 -1.56 2.96 3.35
N LEU A 69 -1.61 2.01 2.40
CA LEU A 69 -2.05 2.27 1.03
C LEU A 69 -3.56 2.54 0.95
N LYS A 70 -4.38 1.79 1.67
CA LYS A 70 -5.82 2.07 1.80
C LYS A 70 -6.07 3.50 2.31
N TYR A 71 -5.28 3.93 3.28
CA TYR A 71 -5.38 5.29 3.80
C TYR A 71 -4.95 6.34 2.77
N LEU A 72 -3.90 6.06 1.99
CA LEU A 72 -3.49 6.89 0.86
C LEU A 72 -4.62 7.04 -0.18
N PHE A 73 -5.28 5.95 -0.58
CA PHE A 73 -6.41 6.01 -1.51
C PHE A 73 -7.56 6.86 -0.97
N LYS A 74 -7.86 6.72 0.33
CA LYS A 74 -8.85 7.55 1.01
C LYS A 74 -8.47 9.04 0.98
N LEU A 75 -7.20 9.39 1.16
CA LEU A 75 -6.74 10.79 1.10
C LEU A 75 -6.89 11.41 -0.30
N TYR A 76 -6.74 10.60 -1.34
CA TYR A 76 -6.87 11.05 -2.73
C TYR A 76 -8.27 10.83 -3.31
N ASN A 77 -9.23 10.41 -2.48
CA ASN A 77 -10.60 10.08 -2.88
C ASN A 77 -10.64 9.08 -4.07
N ALA A 78 -9.66 8.18 -4.12
CA ALA A 78 -9.57 7.14 -5.12
C ALA A 78 -10.42 5.92 -4.71
N PRO A 79 -11.07 5.23 -5.67
CA PRO A 79 -11.87 4.05 -5.37
C PRO A 79 -11.00 2.94 -4.78
N TRP A 80 -11.49 2.30 -3.74
CA TRP A 80 -10.86 1.16 -3.08
C TRP A 80 -11.87 0.04 -2.91
N THR A 81 -11.68 -1.06 -3.61
CA THR A 81 -12.49 -2.28 -3.61
C THR A 81 -11.75 -3.47 -2.99
N LEU A 82 -10.41 -3.41 -2.88
CA LEU A 82 -9.59 -4.50 -2.33
C LEU A 82 -9.96 -4.86 -0.89
N THR A 83 -10.20 -6.14 -0.67
CA THR A 83 -10.43 -6.71 0.66
C THR A 83 -9.17 -7.37 1.23
N GLU A 84 -9.09 -7.48 2.55
CA GLU A 84 -8.01 -8.25 3.19
C GLU A 84 -8.01 -9.72 2.73
N GLY A 85 -9.19 -10.28 2.44
CA GLY A 85 -9.34 -11.62 1.90
C GLY A 85 -8.62 -11.78 0.56
N GLU A 86 -8.80 -10.86 -0.37
CA GLU A 86 -8.17 -10.92 -1.70
C GLU A 86 -6.65 -10.69 -1.65
N VAL A 87 -6.19 -9.89 -0.68
CA VAL A 87 -4.76 -9.55 -0.55
C VAL A 87 -3.99 -10.63 0.21
N PHE A 88 -4.58 -11.25 1.24
CA PHE A 88 -3.89 -12.16 2.16
C PHE A 88 -4.33 -13.63 2.05
N SER A 89 -5.40 -13.96 1.31
CA SER A 89 -5.81 -15.36 1.11
C SER A 89 -4.91 -16.04 0.09
N THR A 90 -3.96 -16.80 0.61
CA THR A 90 -2.91 -17.52 -0.11
C THR A 90 -3.43 -18.52 -1.17
N ARG A 91 -4.71 -18.92 -1.11
CA ARG A 91 -5.32 -19.85 -2.06
C ARG A 91 -5.82 -19.19 -3.35
N GLU A 92 -6.31 -17.95 -3.30
CA GLU A 92 -6.86 -17.28 -4.48
C GLU A 92 -5.78 -16.54 -5.30
N ARG A 93 -4.77 -15.97 -4.64
CA ARG A 93 -3.65 -15.29 -5.33
C ARG A 93 -2.82 -16.21 -6.22
N ARG A 94 -2.56 -17.44 -5.78
CA ARG A 94 -1.81 -18.44 -6.56
C ARG A 94 -2.57 -18.97 -7.78
N GLN A 95 -3.88 -18.74 -7.87
CA GLN A 95 -4.70 -19.19 -9.00
C GLN A 95 -4.91 -18.11 -10.09
N ARG A 96 -4.63 -16.84 -9.80
CA ARG A 96 -4.79 -15.72 -10.77
C ARG A 96 -3.50 -15.27 -11.46
N LEU A 97 -2.34 -15.79 -11.04
CA LEU A 97 -1.08 -15.57 -11.76
C LEU A 97 -0.86 -16.77 -12.69
N PRO A 98 -0.73 -16.57 -14.02
CA PRO A 98 -0.40 -17.67 -14.91
C PRO A 98 0.98 -18.26 -14.54
N PRO A 99 1.18 -19.57 -14.81
CA PRO A 99 2.39 -20.32 -14.43
C PRO A 99 3.68 -19.74 -15.03
#